data_AF-A0A3M7Q800-F1
#
_entry.id   AF-A0A3M7Q800-F1
#
_cell.length_a   1.000
_cell.length_b   1.000
_cell.length_c   1.000
_cell.angle_alpha   90.00
_cell.angle_beta   90.00
_cell.angle_gamma   90.00
#
_symmetry.space_group_name_H-M   'P 1'
#
loop_
_entity.id
_entity.type
_entity.pdbx_description
1 polymer ?
#
loop_
_entity_poly.entity_id
_entity_poly.type
_entity_poly.pdbx_seq_one_letter_code
_entity_poly.pdbx_strand_id
1 'polypeptide(L)'
;MDTITWNLIDEGVSKRMINLDENCENRLIRVECYPKDEKREGISVETVAVSPVLKRIDKEKLPMTQRHMYTQNILDNKKIRVLTWNILSKSNCDRNKVYLFCSKKYLDFNYRKILIIKELIGYNADIIFMQECEIHFYNDLKMCFPDYSLFFKQKSHNINDGGIVMFRSDRFRFINSFDINIDKEYENNYLFGNLKSAIQKHPILHDHVKKKGSVAQIMNIQFISNPKAQLLL
;
A
#
# COMPACT_ATOMS: atom_id res chain seq x y z
N MET A 1 22.92 -23.88 30.06
CA MET A 1 22.15 -22.74 29.51
C MET A 1 22.88 -22.32 28.26
N ASP A 2 22.29 -22.54 27.09
CA ASP A 2 22.93 -22.12 25.84
C ASP A 2 23.02 -20.58 25.84
N THR A 3 24.24 -20.07 25.71
CA THR A 3 24.48 -18.63 25.65
C THR A 3 24.06 -18.13 24.27
N ILE A 4 22.95 -17.38 24.22
CA ILE A 4 22.51 -16.75 22.97
C ILE A 4 23.52 -15.66 22.60
N THR A 5 24.12 -15.80 21.41
CA THR A 5 25.06 -14.81 20.86
C THR A 5 24.37 -14.01 19.75
N TRP A 6 24.34 -12.69 19.88
CA TRP A 6 23.80 -11.78 18.87
C TRP A 6 24.92 -11.23 17.99
N ASN A 7 24.72 -11.25 16.67
CA ASN A 7 25.65 -10.66 15.70
C ASN A 7 24.95 -9.50 15.00
N LEU A 8 25.63 -8.36 14.88
CA LEU A 8 25.11 -7.21 14.11
C LEU A 8 25.10 -7.57 12.62
N ILE A 9 23.93 -7.48 12.00
CA ILE A 9 23.75 -7.79 10.56
C ILE A 9 23.39 -6.56 9.72
N ASP A 10 22.85 -5.52 10.36
CA ASP A 10 22.37 -4.33 9.68
C ASP A 10 22.23 -3.17 10.67
N GLU A 11 22.49 -1.94 10.21
CA GLU A 11 22.32 -0.71 10.99
C GLU A 11 21.83 0.44 10.09
N GLY A 12 21.22 1.46 10.69
CA GLY A 12 20.86 2.69 9.99
C GLY A 12 19.69 3.44 10.62
N VAL A 13 19.40 4.62 10.06
CA VAL A 13 18.37 5.52 10.56
C VAL A 13 17.06 5.33 9.80
N SER A 14 15.97 5.08 10.52
CA SER A 14 14.60 5.03 9.96
C SER A 14 14.44 4.11 8.74
N LYS A 15 15.15 2.97 8.73
CA LYS A 15 15.08 2.01 7.63
C LYS A 15 13.70 1.37 7.55
N ARG A 16 13.14 1.33 6.33
CA ARG A 16 11.84 0.67 6.07
C ARG A 16 11.92 -0.86 6.09
N MET A 17 13.11 -1.41 5.80
CA MET A 17 13.36 -2.84 5.69
C MET A 17 14.75 -3.16 6.23
N ILE A 18 14.86 -4.30 6.91
CA ILE A 18 16.14 -4.89 7.33
C ILE A 18 16.61 -5.81 6.21
N ASN A 19 17.89 -5.75 5.87
CA ASN A 19 18.46 -6.63 4.86
C ASN A 19 18.77 -8.00 5.49
N LEU A 20 17.91 -8.99 5.23
CA LEU A 20 18.12 -10.37 5.66
C LEU A 20 18.70 -11.18 4.49
N ASP A 21 19.91 -11.69 4.69
CA ASP A 21 20.61 -12.57 3.76
C ASP A 21 20.42 -14.05 4.14
N GLU A 22 21.11 -14.93 3.41
CA GLU A 22 21.04 -16.39 3.61
C GLU A 22 21.66 -16.82 4.95
N ASN A 23 22.59 -16.03 5.50
CA ASN A 23 23.20 -16.31 6.80
C ASN A 23 22.24 -16.11 7.97
N CYS A 24 21.14 -15.37 7.73
CA CYS A 24 20.08 -15.17 8.72
C CYS A 24 19.13 -16.37 8.82
N GLU A 25 19.14 -17.31 7.88
CA GLU A 25 18.22 -18.45 7.86
C GLU A 25 18.30 -19.28 9.14
N ASN A 26 17.13 -19.65 9.67
CA ASN A 26 16.96 -20.36 10.95
C ASN A 26 17.48 -19.62 12.19
N ARG A 27 17.79 -18.31 12.09
CA ARG A 27 18.19 -17.47 13.23
C ARG A 27 17.05 -16.55 13.66
N LEU A 28 17.03 -16.20 14.94
CA LEU A 28 16.17 -15.13 15.46
C LEU A 28 16.76 -13.78 15.10
N ILE A 29 15.89 -12.80 14.90
CA ILE A 29 16.27 -11.40 14.66
C ILE A 29 15.94 -10.59 15.90
N ARG A 30 16.90 -9.81 16.37
CA ARG A 30 16.71 -8.77 17.38
C ARG A 30 16.82 -7.42 16.71
N VAL A 31 15.88 -6.53 16.98
CA VAL A 31 15.93 -5.14 16.57
C VAL A 31 16.09 -4.29 17.83
N GLU A 32 17.10 -3.44 17.82
CA GLU A 32 17.36 -2.47 18.88
C GLU A 32 17.32 -1.06 18.26
N CYS A 33 16.47 -0.20 18.83
CA CYS A 33 16.20 1.13 18.31
C CYS A 33 16.51 2.18 19.35
N TYR A 34 17.25 3.22 18.94
CA TYR A 34 17.56 4.39 19.77
C TYR A 34 16.70 5.56 19.29
N PRO A 35 15.72 6.03 20.08
CA PRO A 35 14.95 7.22 19.72
C PRO A 35 15.87 8.44 19.75
N LYS A 36 15.89 9.22 18.68
CA LYS A 36 16.84 10.32 18.49
C LYS A 36 16.18 11.56 17.92
N ASP A 37 16.55 12.72 18.44
CA ASP A 37 16.31 14.03 17.82
C ASP A 37 17.64 14.67 17.37
N GLU A 38 17.63 15.92 16.91
CA GLU A 38 18.85 16.59 16.42
C GLU A 38 19.96 16.73 17.49
N LYS A 39 19.63 16.65 18.78
CA LYS A 39 20.55 16.99 19.88
C LYS A 39 20.70 15.89 20.93
N ARG A 40 19.76 14.96 21.01
CA ARG A 40 19.63 13.99 22.11
C ARG A 40 19.33 12.60 21.58
N GLU A 41 19.86 11.63 22.28
CA GLU A 41 19.56 10.21 22.11
C GLU A 41 18.92 9.71 23.39
N GLY A 42 17.79 9.01 23.24
CA GLY A 42 17.07 8.40 24.35
C GLY A 42 17.55 6.98 24.62
N ILE A 43 16.88 6.34 25.59
CA ILE A 43 17.16 4.95 25.97
C ILE A 43 16.72 4.01 24.85
N SER A 44 17.54 3.00 24.54
CA SER A 44 17.18 2.01 23.54
C SER A 44 15.98 1.17 23.94
N VAL A 45 15.21 0.77 22.95
CA VAL A 45 14.15 -0.23 23.07
C VAL A 45 14.50 -1.37 22.12
N GLU A 46 14.40 -2.60 22.60
CA GLU A 46 14.64 -3.80 21.80
C GLU A 46 13.43 -4.71 21.72
N THR A 47 13.37 -5.50 20.65
CA THR A 47 12.42 -6.60 20.49
C THR A 47 13.07 -7.75 19.72
N VAL A 48 12.60 -8.98 19.99
CA VAL A 48 13.07 -10.20 19.33
C VAL A 48 11.92 -10.80 18.53
N ALA A 49 12.22 -11.22 17.30
CA ALA A 49 11.26 -11.91 16.45
C ALA A 49 10.73 -13.17 17.16
N VAL A 50 9.43 -13.40 17.06
CA VAL A 50 8.76 -14.55 17.68
C VAL A 50 9.06 -15.88 16.98
N SER A 51 9.69 -15.84 15.80
CA SER A 51 10.08 -17.00 15.02
C SER A 51 11.36 -16.72 14.22
N PRO A 52 12.16 -17.76 13.91
CA PRO A 52 13.37 -17.60 13.13
C PRO A 52 13.07 -17.24 11.67
N VAL A 53 14.05 -16.64 10.99
CA VAL A 53 13.97 -16.35 9.56
C VAL A 53 13.83 -17.65 8.79
N LEU A 54 12.74 -17.76 8.03
CA LEU A 54 12.48 -18.93 7.20
C LEU A 54 13.38 -18.91 5.96
N LYS A 55 13.87 -20.11 5.59
CA LYS A 55 14.58 -20.31 4.33
C LYS A 55 13.77 -19.81 3.14
N ARG A 56 14.37 -18.97 2.29
CA ARG A 56 13.68 -18.32 1.18
C ARG A 56 13.94 -19.10 -0.11
N ILE A 57 13.02 -20.00 -0.46
CA ILE A 57 13.19 -20.94 -1.59
C ILE A 57 13.33 -20.23 -2.96
N ASP A 58 12.91 -18.96 -3.11
CA ASP A 58 12.68 -18.37 -4.43
C ASP A 58 13.08 -16.88 -4.59
N LYS A 59 14.13 -16.38 -3.91
CA LYS A 59 14.51 -14.94 -3.97
C LYS A 59 14.72 -14.43 -5.41
N GLU A 60 15.26 -15.28 -6.30
CA GLU A 60 15.56 -14.94 -7.70
C GLU A 60 14.37 -15.16 -8.66
N LYS A 61 13.29 -15.82 -8.23
CA LYS A 61 12.14 -16.15 -9.10
C LYS A 61 10.93 -15.26 -8.89
N LEU A 62 11.00 -14.27 -8.00
CA LEU A 62 9.88 -13.36 -7.76
C LEU A 62 9.78 -12.34 -8.91
N PRO A 63 8.60 -12.17 -9.54
CA PRO A 63 8.43 -11.25 -10.66
C PRO A 63 8.89 -9.81 -10.36
N MET A 64 8.71 -9.34 -9.13
CA MET A 64 9.14 -8.00 -8.69
C MET A 64 10.65 -7.79 -8.83
N THR A 65 11.48 -8.84 -8.68
CA THR A 65 12.95 -8.71 -8.73
C THR A 65 13.40 -8.18 -10.10
N GLN A 66 12.79 -8.66 -11.19
CA GLN A 66 13.09 -8.18 -12.53
C GLN A 66 12.58 -6.75 -12.75
N ARG A 67 11.41 -6.41 -12.22
CA ARG A 67 10.82 -5.07 -12.35
C ARG A 67 11.60 -4.01 -11.56
N HIS A 68 12.17 -4.38 -10.41
CA HIS A 68 13.00 -3.51 -9.59
C HIS A 68 14.29 -3.07 -10.28
N MET A 69 14.80 -3.84 -11.26
CA MET A 69 15.95 -3.41 -12.07
C MET A 69 15.69 -2.10 -12.84
N TYR A 70 14.43 -1.78 -13.16
CA TYR A 70 14.05 -0.55 -13.87
C TYR A 70 13.71 0.62 -12.93
N THR A 71 13.72 0.38 -11.62
CA THR A 71 13.21 1.33 -10.61
C THR A 71 14.16 1.53 -9.43
N GLN A 72 15.44 1.16 -9.60
CA GLN A 72 16.49 1.19 -8.57
C GLN A 72 16.63 2.54 -7.86
N ASN A 73 16.41 3.64 -8.58
CA ASN A 73 16.58 5.00 -8.07
C ASN A 73 15.24 5.75 -8.01
N ILE A 74 15.16 6.62 -7.01
CA ILE A 74 14.16 7.70 -6.95
C ILE A 74 14.38 8.63 -8.15
N LEU A 75 13.28 9.10 -8.74
CA LEU A 75 13.35 10.01 -9.87
C LEU A 75 13.72 11.43 -9.43
N ASP A 76 14.32 12.18 -10.35
CA ASP A 76 14.50 13.62 -10.17
C ASP A 76 13.16 14.38 -10.14
N ASN A 77 13.21 15.64 -9.74
CA ASN A 77 12.01 16.49 -9.62
C ASN A 77 11.33 16.83 -10.96
N LYS A 78 11.86 16.38 -12.10
CA LYS A 78 11.29 16.64 -13.44
C LYS A 78 10.41 15.50 -13.94
N LYS A 79 10.46 14.33 -13.30
CA LYS A 79 9.69 13.14 -13.68
C LYS A 79 8.85 12.64 -12.52
N ILE A 80 7.80 11.89 -12.84
CA ILE A 80 6.90 11.28 -11.85
C ILE A 80 6.74 9.82 -12.20
N ARG A 81 7.01 8.94 -11.23
CA ARG A 81 6.73 7.52 -11.33
C ARG A 81 5.40 7.25 -10.66
N VAL A 82 4.43 6.78 -11.44
CA VAL A 82 3.10 6.43 -10.97
C VAL A 82 2.95 4.91 -10.97
N LEU A 83 2.46 4.37 -9.87
CA LEU A 83 2.10 2.96 -9.73
C LEU A 83 0.59 2.85 -9.52
N THR A 84 -0.06 1.92 -10.21
CA THR A 84 -1.42 1.48 -9.90
C THR A 84 -1.44 -0.03 -9.73
N TRP A 85 -2.07 -0.51 -8.65
CA TRP A 85 -2.06 -1.94 -8.33
C TRP A 85 -3.31 -2.41 -7.57
N ASN A 86 -4.05 -3.33 -8.15
CA ASN A 86 -5.03 -4.13 -7.40
C ASN A 86 -4.30 -5.24 -6.65
N ILE A 87 -4.31 -5.17 -5.31
CA ILE A 87 -3.51 -6.04 -4.44
C ILE A 87 -4.24 -7.29 -3.93
N LEU A 88 -5.47 -7.53 -4.41
CA LEU A 88 -6.36 -8.62 -3.99
C LEU A 88 -6.64 -8.62 -2.48
N SER A 89 -7.83 -8.16 -2.10
CA SER A 89 -8.23 -8.13 -0.68
C SER A 89 -8.30 -9.54 -0.08
N LYS A 90 -8.12 -9.64 1.24
CA LYS A 90 -8.28 -10.93 1.96
C LYS A 90 -9.70 -11.47 1.72
N SER A 91 -10.70 -10.63 1.86
CA SER A 91 -12.10 -10.99 1.67
C SER A 91 -12.44 -11.45 0.25
N ASN A 92 -11.82 -10.91 -0.80
CA ASN A 92 -12.03 -11.39 -2.18
C ASN A 92 -11.29 -12.70 -2.43
N CYS A 93 -10.12 -12.89 -1.82
CA CYS A 93 -9.40 -14.14 -1.84
C CYS A 93 -10.21 -15.29 -1.23
N ASP A 94 -10.84 -15.05 -0.08
CA ASP A 94 -11.62 -16.06 0.65
C ASP A 94 -12.96 -16.38 -0.04
N ARG A 95 -13.62 -15.38 -0.65
CA ARG A 95 -14.95 -15.53 -1.25
C ARG A 95 -14.98 -16.33 -2.55
N ASN A 96 -14.00 -16.14 -3.43
CA ASN A 96 -14.17 -16.51 -4.83
C ASN A 96 -13.80 -17.96 -5.16
N LYS A 97 -13.14 -18.72 -4.27
CA LYS A 97 -12.62 -20.09 -4.54
C LYS A 97 -11.86 -20.26 -5.86
N VAL A 98 -11.44 -19.17 -6.52
CA VAL A 98 -10.81 -19.19 -7.85
C VAL A 98 -9.33 -19.56 -7.81
N TYR A 99 -8.70 -19.50 -6.64
CA TYR A 99 -7.26 -19.69 -6.47
C TYR A 99 -6.86 -21.11 -6.03
N LEU A 100 -7.56 -22.15 -6.53
CA LEU A 100 -7.34 -23.55 -6.13
C LEU A 100 -5.94 -24.08 -6.46
N PHE A 101 -5.28 -23.49 -7.45
CA PHE A 101 -3.90 -23.81 -7.83
C PHE A 101 -2.85 -23.22 -6.87
N CYS A 102 -3.25 -22.32 -5.97
CA CYS A 102 -2.36 -21.65 -5.03
C CYS A 102 -2.54 -22.21 -3.62
N SER A 103 -1.44 -22.57 -2.97
CA SER A 103 -1.47 -23.03 -1.57
C SER A 103 -2.06 -21.95 -0.65
N LYS A 104 -2.89 -22.37 0.32
CA LYS A 104 -3.50 -21.47 1.32
C LYS A 104 -2.46 -20.60 2.05
N LYS A 105 -1.26 -21.15 2.30
CA LYS A 105 -0.15 -20.41 2.91
C LYS A 105 0.23 -19.15 2.11
N TYR A 106 0.20 -19.21 0.78
CA TYR A 106 0.57 -18.10 -0.09
C TYR A 106 -0.59 -17.14 -0.37
N LEU A 107 -1.83 -17.59 -0.14
CA LEU A 107 -3.03 -16.76 -0.18
C LEU A 107 -3.23 -15.95 1.10
N ASP A 108 -2.69 -16.43 2.23
CA ASP A 108 -2.73 -15.73 3.51
C ASP A 108 -2.22 -14.29 3.36
N PHE A 109 -3.03 -13.33 3.83
CA PHE A 109 -2.71 -11.92 3.70
C PHE A 109 -1.44 -11.53 4.47
N ASN A 110 -1.13 -12.17 5.60
CA ASN A 110 0.11 -11.92 6.34
C ASN A 110 1.35 -12.36 5.56
N TYR A 111 1.24 -13.39 4.72
CA TYR A 111 2.30 -13.77 3.80
C TYR A 111 2.40 -12.75 2.65
N ARG A 112 1.27 -12.43 2.00
CA ARG A 112 1.24 -11.55 0.83
C ARG A 112 1.65 -10.11 1.16
N LYS A 113 1.23 -9.56 2.30
CA LYS A 113 1.49 -8.16 2.66
C LYS A 113 2.98 -7.84 2.72
N ILE A 114 3.81 -8.79 3.18
CA ILE A 114 5.27 -8.63 3.22
C ILE A 114 5.85 -8.52 1.80
N LEU A 115 5.33 -9.33 0.86
CA LEU A 115 5.73 -9.27 -0.55
C LEU A 115 5.25 -7.98 -1.22
N ILE A 116 4.00 -7.58 -0.96
CA ILE A 116 3.43 -6.32 -1.47
C ILE A 116 4.26 -5.13 -0.99
N ILE A 117 4.55 -5.02 0.31
CA ILE A 117 5.37 -3.94 0.87
C ILE A 117 6.77 -3.94 0.22
N LYS A 118 7.42 -5.10 0.11
CA LYS A 118 8.73 -5.21 -0.55
C LYS A 118 8.66 -4.75 -2.01
N GLU A 119 7.62 -5.14 -2.72
CA GLU A 119 7.40 -4.77 -4.11
C GLU A 119 7.19 -3.26 -4.26
N LEU A 120 6.34 -2.65 -3.43
CA LEU A 120 6.08 -1.22 -3.38
C LEU A 120 7.35 -0.40 -3.08
N ILE A 121 8.14 -0.80 -2.08
CA ILE A 121 9.39 -0.12 -1.69
C ILE A 121 10.36 -0.10 -2.87
N GLY A 122 10.57 -1.23 -3.53
CA GLY A 122 11.54 -1.33 -4.63
C GLY A 122 11.15 -0.54 -5.88
N TYR A 123 9.89 -0.13 -6.02
CA TYR A 123 9.47 0.71 -7.13
C TYR A 123 9.89 2.17 -7.02
N ASN A 124 10.23 2.67 -5.83
CA ASN A 124 10.56 4.08 -5.62
C ASN A 124 9.55 5.02 -6.33
N ALA A 125 8.25 4.69 -6.25
CA ALA A 125 7.19 5.38 -6.96
C ALA A 125 6.81 6.68 -6.24
N ASP A 126 6.55 7.75 -6.97
CA ASP A 126 6.19 9.04 -6.40
C ASP A 126 4.73 9.10 -5.96
N ILE A 127 3.86 8.43 -6.72
CA ILE A 127 2.42 8.31 -6.49
C ILE A 127 2.04 6.85 -6.67
N ILE A 128 1.28 6.31 -5.72
CA ILE A 128 0.83 4.92 -5.71
C ILE A 128 -0.67 4.90 -5.47
N PHE A 129 -1.39 4.25 -6.38
CA PHE A 129 -2.81 3.93 -6.29
C PHE A 129 -2.95 2.43 -6.04
N MET A 130 -3.67 2.05 -4.99
CA MET A 130 -3.97 0.64 -4.74
C MET A 130 -5.46 0.40 -4.63
N GLN A 131 -5.93 -0.70 -5.22
CA GLN A 131 -7.32 -1.16 -5.14
C GLN A 131 -7.41 -2.50 -4.42
N GLU A 132 -8.60 -2.82 -3.92
CA GLU A 132 -8.87 -3.98 -3.07
C GLU A 132 -7.99 -4.01 -1.80
N CYS A 133 -7.77 -2.84 -1.22
CA CYS A 133 -7.08 -2.70 0.07
C CYS A 133 -8.06 -2.82 1.22
N GLU A 134 -7.75 -3.60 2.24
CA GLU A 134 -8.52 -3.59 3.49
C GLU A 134 -7.93 -2.59 4.49
N ILE A 135 -8.78 -2.03 5.36
CA ILE A 135 -8.38 -0.99 6.32
C ILE A 135 -7.20 -1.42 7.22
N HIS A 136 -7.09 -2.70 7.56
CA HIS A 136 -5.98 -3.18 8.40
C HIS A 136 -4.61 -3.00 7.75
N PHE A 137 -4.53 -3.07 6.42
CA PHE A 137 -3.28 -2.86 5.69
C PHE A 137 -2.83 -1.39 5.70
N TYR A 138 -3.76 -0.45 5.90
CA TYR A 138 -3.45 0.98 5.98
C TYR A 138 -2.43 1.29 7.08
N ASN A 139 -2.58 0.65 8.26
CA ASN A 139 -1.66 0.86 9.37
C ASN A 139 -0.26 0.28 9.08
N ASP A 140 -0.20 -0.92 8.49
CA ASP A 140 1.07 -1.52 8.03
C ASP A 140 1.79 -0.58 7.05
N LEU A 141 1.07 -0.03 6.08
CA LEU A 141 1.62 0.91 5.11
C LEU A 141 2.08 2.22 5.76
N LYS A 142 1.33 2.78 6.71
CA LYS A 142 1.73 4.01 7.40
C LYS A 142 3.05 3.85 8.16
N MET A 143 3.30 2.67 8.74
CA MET A 143 4.58 2.36 9.37
C MET A 143 5.71 2.19 8.35
N CYS A 144 5.45 1.52 7.23
CA CYS A 144 6.47 1.23 6.21
C CYS A 144 6.78 2.42 5.28
N PHE A 145 5.89 3.41 5.17
CA PHE A 145 6.03 4.58 4.29
C PHE A 145 5.83 5.89 5.07
N PRO A 146 6.66 6.20 6.07
CA PRO A 146 6.49 7.39 6.91
C PRO A 146 6.71 8.71 6.17
N ASP A 147 7.40 8.66 5.03
CA ASP A 147 7.68 9.76 4.11
C ASP A 147 6.62 9.92 3.01
N TYR A 148 5.52 9.16 3.08
CA TYR A 148 4.37 9.29 2.20
C TYR A 148 3.18 9.85 2.98
N SER A 149 2.33 10.59 2.28
CA SER A 149 0.97 10.90 2.73
C SER A 149 0.05 9.82 2.18
N LEU A 150 -0.78 9.21 3.04
CA LEU A 150 -1.64 8.07 2.70
C LEU A 150 -3.10 8.41 2.98
N PHE A 151 -4.00 8.02 2.07
CA PHE A 151 -5.44 8.26 2.18
C PHE A 151 -6.21 7.01 1.79
N PHE A 152 -7.03 6.49 2.69
CA PHE A 152 -7.87 5.33 2.44
C PHE A 152 -9.32 5.74 2.16
N LYS A 153 -9.92 5.12 1.13
CA LYS A 153 -11.35 5.22 0.83
C LYS A 153 -11.99 3.85 0.76
N GLN A 154 -12.84 3.54 1.73
CA GLN A 154 -13.64 2.32 1.70
C GLN A 154 -14.73 2.38 0.62
N LYS A 155 -15.05 1.24 0.01
CA LYS A 155 -16.24 1.09 -0.84
C LYS A 155 -17.53 1.24 -0.02
N SER A 156 -18.64 1.61 -0.67
CA SER A 156 -19.94 1.70 -0.01
C SER A 156 -20.48 0.32 0.40
N HIS A 157 -21.59 0.31 1.15
CA HIS A 157 -22.33 -0.89 1.57
C HIS A 157 -21.52 -1.89 2.42
N ASN A 158 -20.66 -1.39 3.32
CA ASN A 158 -19.88 -2.20 4.27
C ASN A 158 -19.00 -3.27 3.60
N ILE A 159 -18.53 -3.01 2.39
CA ILE A 159 -17.51 -3.85 1.76
C ILE A 159 -16.18 -3.56 2.46
N ASN A 160 -15.51 -4.59 2.96
CA ASN A 160 -14.30 -4.45 3.79
C ASN A 160 -13.07 -3.94 3.02
N ASP A 161 -13.15 -3.84 1.69
CA ASP A 161 -12.08 -3.35 0.84
C ASP A 161 -12.37 -1.95 0.26
N GLY A 162 -11.31 -1.33 -0.24
CA GLY A 162 -11.31 0.05 -0.68
C GLY A 162 -10.11 0.37 -1.58
N GLY A 163 -9.88 1.66 -1.75
CA GLY A 163 -8.71 2.22 -2.41
C GLY A 163 -7.76 2.90 -1.41
N ILE A 164 -6.47 2.90 -1.73
CA ILE A 164 -5.47 3.76 -1.08
C ILE A 164 -4.79 4.59 -2.15
N VAL A 165 -4.73 5.90 -1.93
CA VAL A 165 -3.82 6.80 -2.64
C VAL A 165 -2.71 7.18 -1.68
N MET A 166 -1.46 7.02 -2.11
CA MET A 166 -0.32 7.54 -1.39
C MET A 166 0.67 8.24 -2.30
N PHE A 167 1.32 9.27 -1.79
CA PHE A 167 2.32 10.02 -2.53
C PHE A 167 3.41 10.55 -1.61
N ARG A 168 4.57 10.79 -2.17
CA ARG A 168 5.74 11.32 -1.47
C ARG A 168 5.49 12.69 -0.85
N SER A 169 5.62 12.79 0.47
CA SER A 169 5.39 14.03 1.23
C SER A 169 6.49 15.08 1.03
N ASP A 170 7.67 14.68 0.55
CA ASP A 170 8.77 15.59 0.19
C ASP A 170 8.63 16.18 -1.22
N ARG A 171 7.73 15.62 -2.05
CA ARG A 171 7.46 16.11 -3.42
C ARG A 171 6.12 16.81 -3.56
N PHE A 172 5.10 16.34 -2.84
CA PHE A 172 3.75 16.85 -2.98
C PHE A 172 3.11 17.20 -1.65
N ARG A 173 2.30 18.25 -1.69
CA ARG A 173 1.44 18.69 -0.60
C ARG A 173 -0.01 18.37 -0.93
N PHE A 174 -0.72 17.76 0.01
CA PHE A 174 -2.18 17.59 -0.06
C PHE A 174 -2.88 18.96 -0.05
N ILE A 175 -3.87 19.15 -0.95
CA ILE A 175 -4.71 20.36 -0.98
C ILE A 175 -6.12 20.01 -0.51
N ASN A 176 -6.80 19.11 -1.22
CA ASN A 176 -8.13 18.63 -0.88
C ASN A 176 -8.43 17.30 -1.57
N SER A 177 -9.54 16.68 -1.18
CA SER A 177 -10.06 15.45 -1.80
C SER A 177 -11.58 15.56 -1.96
N PHE A 178 -12.10 14.92 -3.00
CA PHE A 178 -13.54 14.87 -3.28
C PHE A 178 -13.91 13.49 -3.83
N ASP A 179 -13.98 12.52 -2.92
CA ASP A 179 -14.34 11.16 -3.28
C ASP A 179 -15.81 11.06 -3.70
N ILE A 180 -16.06 10.27 -4.74
CA ILE A 180 -17.37 10.01 -5.32
C ILE A 180 -17.81 8.60 -4.90
N ASN A 181 -18.98 8.50 -4.28
CA ASN A 181 -19.71 7.23 -4.20
C ASN A 181 -20.65 7.17 -5.41
N ILE A 182 -20.38 6.28 -6.36
CA ILE A 182 -21.02 6.31 -7.68
C ILE A 182 -22.54 6.15 -7.56
N ASP A 183 -23.01 5.26 -6.68
CA ASP A 183 -24.43 5.06 -6.39
C ASP A 183 -25.11 6.34 -5.90
N LYS A 184 -24.50 7.04 -4.95
CA LYS A 184 -25.06 8.26 -4.35
C LYS A 184 -25.05 9.43 -5.33
N GLU A 185 -23.96 9.60 -6.07
CA GLU A 185 -23.81 10.66 -7.06
C GLU A 185 -24.78 10.46 -8.23
N TYR A 186 -24.90 9.22 -8.72
CA TYR A 186 -25.90 8.87 -9.74
C TYR A 186 -27.34 9.22 -9.32
N GLU A 187 -27.68 9.01 -8.04
CA GLU A 187 -29.03 9.30 -7.55
C GLU A 187 -29.30 10.80 -7.36
N ASN A 188 -28.34 11.54 -6.80
CA ASN A 188 -28.61 12.85 -6.21
C ASN A 188 -28.00 14.04 -6.98
N ASN A 189 -27.00 13.81 -7.82
CA ASN A 189 -26.29 14.89 -8.48
C ASN A 189 -26.93 15.24 -9.83
N TYR A 190 -27.37 16.50 -9.96
CA TYR A 190 -28.08 17.02 -11.12
C TYR A 190 -27.27 16.91 -12.43
N LEU A 191 -25.94 16.89 -12.35
CA LEU A 191 -25.06 16.73 -13.50
C LEU A 191 -25.28 15.38 -14.22
N PHE A 192 -25.77 14.37 -13.51
CA PHE A 192 -26.09 13.06 -14.10
C PHE A 192 -27.53 12.98 -14.63
N GLY A 193 -28.29 14.07 -14.71
CA GLY A 193 -29.69 14.08 -15.14
C GLY A 193 -29.92 13.35 -16.47
N ASN A 194 -29.13 13.68 -17.50
CA ASN A 194 -29.23 13.04 -18.82
C ASN A 194 -28.92 11.55 -18.77
N LEU A 195 -27.87 11.16 -18.04
CA LEU A 195 -27.46 9.76 -17.86
C LEU A 195 -28.54 8.97 -17.11
N LYS A 196 -29.09 9.57 -16.05
CA LYS A 196 -30.16 8.99 -15.24
C LYS A 196 -31.42 8.78 -16.07
N SER A 197 -31.84 9.77 -16.87
CA SER A 197 -32.99 9.64 -17.78
C SER A 197 -32.79 8.56 -18.84
N ALA A 198 -31.56 8.36 -19.33
CA ALA A 198 -31.26 7.28 -20.27
C ALA A 198 -31.32 5.90 -19.58
N ILE A 199 -30.71 5.75 -18.40
CA ILE A 199 -30.65 4.49 -17.66
C ILE A 199 -32.02 4.08 -17.11
N GLN A 200 -32.86 5.03 -16.68
CA GLN A 200 -34.19 4.77 -16.14
C GLN A 200 -35.14 4.10 -17.17
N LYS A 201 -34.86 4.23 -18.47
CA LYS A 201 -35.57 3.49 -19.53
C LYS A 201 -35.32 1.98 -19.47
N HIS A 202 -34.31 1.55 -18.71
CA HIS A 202 -33.90 0.16 -18.54
C HIS A 202 -33.92 -0.22 -17.04
N PRO A 203 -35.06 -0.69 -16.50
CA PRO A 203 -35.24 -0.90 -15.06
C PRO A 203 -34.19 -1.83 -14.42
N ILE A 204 -33.81 -2.91 -15.11
CA ILE A 204 -32.80 -3.85 -14.63
C ILE A 204 -31.43 -3.16 -14.46
N LEU A 205 -31.04 -2.33 -15.43
CA LEU A 205 -29.79 -1.57 -15.37
C LEU A 205 -29.87 -0.51 -14.27
N HIS A 206 -30.99 0.18 -14.16
CA HIS A 206 -31.22 1.19 -13.13
C HIS A 206 -31.03 0.63 -11.72
N ASP A 207 -31.66 -0.51 -11.43
CA ASP A 207 -31.53 -1.19 -10.14
C ASP A 207 -30.10 -1.72 -9.92
N HIS A 208 -29.42 -2.14 -10.98
CA HIS A 208 -28.05 -2.61 -10.89
C HIS A 208 -27.10 -1.48 -10.47
N VAL A 209 -27.20 -0.31 -11.11
CA VAL A 209 -26.35 0.86 -10.83
C VAL A 209 -26.54 1.34 -9.39
N LYS A 210 -27.78 1.42 -8.90
CA LYS A 210 -28.09 1.83 -7.52
C LYS A 210 -27.49 0.92 -6.45
N LYS A 211 -27.23 -0.35 -6.79
CA LYS A 211 -26.67 -1.34 -5.86
C LYS A 211 -25.14 -1.42 -5.93
N LYS A 212 -24.48 -0.63 -6.78
CA LYS A 212 -23.02 -0.63 -6.91
C LYS A 212 -22.37 0.28 -5.88
N GLY A 213 -21.75 -0.31 -4.87
CA GLY A 213 -20.92 0.43 -3.91
C GLY A 213 -19.54 0.84 -4.43
N SER A 214 -19.42 1.10 -5.73
CA SER A 214 -18.16 1.53 -6.35
C SER A 214 -17.86 2.98 -5.97
N VAL A 215 -16.58 3.25 -5.73
CA VAL A 215 -16.09 4.57 -5.31
C VAL A 215 -14.99 5.04 -6.24
N ALA A 216 -14.95 6.34 -6.53
CA ALA A 216 -13.80 6.99 -7.14
C ALA A 216 -13.14 7.88 -6.08
N GLN A 217 -11.88 7.60 -5.78
CA GLN A 217 -11.08 8.43 -4.88
C GLN A 217 -10.41 9.51 -5.73
N ILE A 218 -10.63 10.78 -5.39
CA ILE A 218 -10.14 11.91 -6.17
C ILE A 218 -9.41 12.87 -5.26
N MET A 219 -8.21 13.29 -5.67
CA MET A 219 -7.35 14.10 -4.81
C MET A 219 -6.61 15.19 -5.57
N ASN A 220 -6.68 16.41 -5.06
CA ASN A 220 -5.85 17.50 -5.54
C ASN A 220 -4.57 17.59 -4.68
N ILE A 221 -3.43 17.46 -5.34
CA ILE A 221 -2.11 17.61 -4.74
C ILE A 221 -1.30 18.66 -5.50
N GLN A 222 -0.35 19.27 -4.82
CA GLN A 222 0.48 20.35 -5.37
C GLN A 222 1.96 20.00 -5.26
N PHE A 223 2.75 20.34 -6.27
CA PHE A 223 4.20 20.20 -6.17
C PHE A 223 4.78 21.16 -5.13
N ILE A 224 5.64 20.65 -4.25
CA ILE A 224 6.36 21.48 -3.28
C ILE A 224 7.35 22.41 -4.00
N SER A 225 8.03 21.91 -5.03
CA SER A 225 8.99 22.68 -5.83
C SER A 225 8.35 23.76 -6.71
N ASN A 226 7.05 23.64 -7.01
CA ASN A 226 6.32 24.60 -7.82
C ASN A 226 4.86 24.72 -7.33
N PRO A 227 4.57 25.66 -6.41
CA PRO A 227 3.22 25.87 -5.90
C PRO A 227 2.18 26.27 -6.96
N LYS A 228 2.56 26.64 -8.19
CA LYS A 228 1.59 26.90 -9.27
C LYS A 228 1.17 25.64 -10.01
N ALA A 229 1.87 24.53 -9.82
CA ALA A 229 1.56 23.25 -10.46
C ALA A 229 0.79 22.34 -9.49
N GLN A 230 -0.36 21.84 -9.94
CA GLN A 230 -1.22 20.91 -9.22
C GLN A 230 -1.50 19.67 -10.08
N LEU A 231 -1.77 18.55 -9.43
CA LEU A 231 -2.22 17.32 -10.04
C LEU A 231 -3.56 16.93 -9.43
N LEU A 232 -4.51 16.62 -10.30
CA LEU A 232 -5.72 15.93 -9.92
C LEU A 232 -5.50 14.43 -10.12
N LEU A 233 -5.46 13.70 -9.02
CA LEU A 233 -5.30 12.25 -8.95
C LEU A 233 -6.66 11.56 -8.96
#